data_AF-A0A1G1VQN2-F1
#
_entry.id   AF-A0A1G1VQN2-F1
#
_cell.length_a   1.000
_cell.length_b   1.000
_cell.length_c   1.000
_cell.angle_alpha   90.00
_cell.angle_beta   90.00
_cell.angle_gamma   90.00
#
_symmetry.space_group_name_H-M   'P 1'
#
loop_
_entity.id
_entity.type
_entity.pdbx_description
1 polymer ?
#
loop_
_entity_poly.entity_id
_entity_poly.type
_entity_poly.pdbx_seq_one_letter_code
_entity_poly.pdbx_strand_id
1 'polypeptide(L)' 'MATVVKAKTDEPADSVIRRFKKQVLVDDILTEIRKREFYKKPSQEKQERRKEQERLRRRIQKLSY' A
#
# COMPACT_ATOMS: atom_id res chain seq x y z
N MET A 1 -1.05 -13.03 1.64
CA MET A 1 -0.78 -13.71 2.94
C MET A 1 -1.64 -13.02 4.00
N ALA A 2 -2.09 -13.74 5.03
CA ALA A 2 -2.85 -13.11 6.10
C ALA A 2 -1.89 -12.38 7.06
N THR A 3 -2.11 -11.09 7.28
CA THR A 3 -1.34 -10.28 8.25
C THR A 3 -1.83 -10.56 9.66
N VAL A 4 -1.05 -11.34 10.43
CA VAL A 4 -1.38 -11.68 11.81
C VAL A 4 -0.52 -10.84 12.76
N VAL A 5 -1.17 -10.00 13.57
CA VAL A 5 -0.53 -9.25 14.64
C VAL A 5 -1.04 -9.77 15.99
N LYS A 6 -0.13 -10.29 16.80
CA LYS A 6 -0.42 -10.73 18.18
C LYS A 6 -0.11 -9.59 19.15
N ALA A 7 -1.01 -9.35 20.10
CA ALA A 7 -0.78 -8.42 21.20
C ALA A 7 0.16 -9.05 22.24
N LYS A 8 1.01 -8.23 22.85
CA LYS A 8 1.78 -8.63 24.05
C LYS A 8 1.02 -8.21 25.31
N THR A 9 1.34 -8.84 26.44
CA THR A 9 0.64 -8.67 27.72
C THR A 9 0.65 -7.21 28.24
N ASP A 10 1.73 -6.47 28.01
CA ASP A 10 1.93 -5.11 28.55
C ASP A 10 1.80 -4.00 27.49
N GLU A 11 1.14 -4.27 26.35
CA GLU A 11 1.01 -3.26 25.28
C GLU A 11 -0.35 -2.57 25.28
N PRO A 12 -0.40 -1.24 25.14
CA PRO A 12 -1.65 -0.51 24.98
C PRO A 12 -2.30 -0.88 23.64
N ALA A 13 -3.63 -1.01 23.63
CA ALA A 13 -4.41 -1.44 22.47
C ALA A 13 -4.13 -0.60 21.20
N ASP A 14 -3.95 0.72 21.36
CA ASP A 14 -3.65 1.62 20.25
C ASP A 14 -2.32 1.31 19.55
N SER A 15 -1.31 0.83 20.30
CA SER A 15 -0.03 0.43 19.73
C SER A 15 -0.17 -0.80 18.83
N VAL A 16 -0.97 -1.77 19.26
CA VAL A 16 -1.28 -2.97 18.48
C VAL A 16 -2.02 -2.61 17.19
N ILE A 17 -3.03 -1.74 17.28
CA ILE A 17 -3.79 -1.25 16.12
C ILE A 17 -2.87 -0.52 15.14
N ARG A 18 -1.95 0.32 15.64
CA ARG A 18 -1.00 1.05 14.78
C ARG A 18 -0.07 0.09 14.03
N ARG A 19 0.45 -0.95 14.70
CA ARG A 19 1.29 -1.96 14.03
C ARG A 19 0.51 -2.75 13.00
N PHE A 20 -0.72 -3.13 13.32
CA PHE A 20 -1.60 -3.79 12.37
C PHE A 20 -1.83 -2.94 11.11
N LYS A 21 -2.19 -1.66 11.28
CA LYS A 21 -2.34 -0.72 10.15
C LYS A 21 -1.06 -0.61 9.33
N LYS A 22 0.11 -0.52 9.97
CA LYS A 22 1.40 -0.48 9.27
C LYS A 22 1.65 -1.77 8.47
N GLN A 23 1.37 -2.94 9.05
CA GLN A 23 1.57 -4.21 8.38
C GLN A 23 0.61 -4.38 7.19
N VAL A 24 -0.65 -4.00 7.33
CA VAL A 24 -1.63 -4.02 6.22
C VAL A 24 -1.20 -3.12 5.07
N LEU A 25 -0.60 -1.96 5.36
CA LEU A 25 -0.05 -1.06 4.35
C LEU A 25 1.20 -1.64 3.65
N VAL A 26 2.08 -2.31 4.40
CA VAL A 26 3.28 -2.96 3.84
C VAL A 26 2.92 -4.12 2.93
N ASP A 27 1.94 -4.92 3.34
CA ASP A 27 1.48 -6.08 2.57
C ASP A 27 0.61 -5.68 1.36
N ASP A 28 0.32 -4.38 1.18
CA ASP A 28 -0.36 -3.78 0.03
C ASP A 28 -1.73 -4.41 -0.34
N ILE A 29 -2.34 -5.09 0.65
CA ILE A 29 -3.57 -5.91 0.50
C ILE A 29 -4.73 -5.07 -0.06
N LEU A 30 -4.91 -3.84 0.46
CA LEU A 30 -5.99 -2.95 0.04
C LEU A 30 -5.82 -2.50 -1.42
N THR A 31 -4.58 -2.22 -1.82
CA THR A 31 -4.24 -1.82 -3.19
C THR A 31 -4.49 -2.97 -4.16
N GLU A 32 -4.15 -4.20 -3.75
CA GLU A 32 -4.35 -5.39 -4.55
C GLU A 32 -5.83 -5.75 -4.75
N ILE A 33 -6.63 -5.69 -3.68
CA ILE A 33 -8.09 -5.90 -3.77
C ILE A 33 -8.69 -4.95 -4.80
N ARG A 34 -8.39 -3.65 -4.70
CA ARG A 34 -8.90 -2.63 -5.62
C ARG A 34 -8.45 -2.83 -7.08
N LYS A 35 -7.27 -3.40 -7.30
CA LYS A 35 -6.80 -3.76 -8.66
C LYS A 35 -7.54 -4.97 -9.23
N ARG A 36 -8.00 -5.89 -8.36
CA ARG A 36 -8.69 -7.13 -8.72
C ARG A 36 -10.22 -7.01 -8.76
N GLU A 37 -10.79 -5.94 -8.20
CA GLU A 37 -12.24 -5.68 -8.20
C GLU A 37 -12.86 -5.70 -9.62
N PHE A 38 -12.14 -5.19 -10.62
CA PHE A 38 -12.60 -5.13 -11.99
C PHE A 38 -11.50 -5.59 -12.95
N TYR A 39 -11.88 -6.29 -14.02
CA TYR A 39 -10.95 -6.61 -15.09
C TYR A 39 -10.44 -5.33 -15.76
N LYS A 40 -9.13 -5.16 -15.77
CA LYS A 40 -8.45 -4.12 -16.53
C LYS A 40 -7.75 -4.75 -17.73
N LYS A 41 -7.89 -4.13 -18.90
CA LYS A 41 -7.14 -4.58 -20.08
C LYS A 41 -5.63 -4.42 -19.82
N PRO A 42 -4.76 -5.30 -20.37
CA PRO A 42 -3.31 -5.20 -20.20
C PRO A 42 -2.73 -3.83 -20.62
N SER A 43 -3.36 -3.16 -21.59
CA SER A 43 -3.00 -1.81 -22.02
C SER A 43 -3.28 -0.73 -20.97
N GLN A 44 -4.43 -0.82 -20.30
CA GLN A 44 -4.82 0.11 -19.23
C GLN A 44 -3.92 -0.07 -18.01
N GLU A 45 -3.59 -1.32 -17.65
CA GLU A 45 -2.68 -1.62 -16.54
C GLU A 45 -1.27 -1.07 -16.80
N LYS A 46 -0.75 -1.23 -18.04
CA LYS A 46 0.52 -0.61 -18.46
C LYS A 46 0.47 0.92 -18.39
N GLN A 47 -0.65 1.53 -18.77
CA GLN A 47 -0.83 2.98 -18.71
C GLN A 47 -0.83 3.49 -17.27
N GLU A 48 -1.55 2.83 -16.36
CA GLU A 48 -1.58 3.18 -14.93
C GLU A 48 -0.19 3.10 -14.30
N ARG A 49 0.54 1.99 -14.54
CA ARG A 49 1.91 1.82 -14.06
C ARG A 49 2.86 2.94 -14.52
N ARG A 50 2.78 3.35 -15.79
CA ARG A 50 3.57 4.47 -16.32
C ARG A 50 3.24 5.79 -15.62
N LYS A 51 1.95 6.08 -15.40
CA LYS A 51 1.50 7.29 -14.70
C LYS A 51 1.96 7.31 -13.25
N GLU A 52 1.93 6.18 -12.55
CA GLU A 52 2.46 6.08 -11.18
C GLU A 52 3.96 6.37 -11.11
N GLN A 53 4.75 5.80 -12.02
CA GLN A 53 6.19 6.08 -12.09
C GLN A 53 6.49 7.55 -12.38
N GLU A 54 5.75 8.17 -13.29
CA GLU A 54 5.92 9.58 -13.60
C GLU A 54 5.58 10.48 -12.40
N ARG A 55 4.50 10.18 -11.68
CA ARG A 55 4.15 10.88 -10.43
C ARG A 55 5.25 10.75 -9.38
N LEU A 56 5.84 9.57 -9.23
CA LEU A 56 6.95 9.34 -8.31
C LEU A 56 8.18 10.16 -8.70
N ARG A 57 8.56 10.16 -9.98
CA ARG A 57 9.68 10.98 -10.50
C ARG A 57 9.47 12.46 -10.23
N ARG A 58 8.27 12.99 -10.55
CA ARG A 58 7.91 14.39 -10.28
C ARG A 58 7.97 14.71 -8.78
N ARG A 59 7.55 13.79 -7.91
CA ARG A 59 7.61 13.98 -6.45
C ARG A 59 9.05 14.05 -5.93
N ILE A 60 9.91 13.16 -6.40
CA ILE A 60 11.35 13.17 -6.06
C ILE A 60 12.00 14.45 -6.55
N GLN A 61 11.72 14.88 -7.77
CA GLN A 61 12.26 16.12 -8.33
C GLN A 61 11.83 17.36 -7.52
N LYS A 62 10.58 17.41 -7.05
CA LYS A 62 10.10 18.50 -6.17
C LYS A 62 10.73 18.52 -4.78
N LEU A 63 11.13 17.36 -4.25
CA LEU A 63 11.82 17.25 -2.95
C LEU A 63 13.30 17.61 -3.05
N SER A 64 13.85 17.63 -4.26
CA SER A 64 15.26 17.93 -4.55
C SER A 64 15.54 19.43 -4.75
N TYR A 65 14.51 20.27 -4.72
CA TYR A 65 14.57 21.73 -4.79
C TYR A 65 14.25 22.31 -3.42
#